data_AF-A0A7V9D210-F1
#
_entry.id   AF-A0A7V9D210-F1
#
_cell.length_a   1.000
_cell.length_b   1.000
_cell.length_c   1.000
_cell.angle_alpha   90.00
_cell.angle_beta   90.00
_cell.angle_gamma   90.00
#
_symmetry.space_group_name_H-M   'P 1'
#
loop_
_entity.id
_entity.type
_entity.pdbx_description
1 polymer ?
#
loop_
_entity_poly.entity_id
_entity_poly.type
_entity_poly.pdbx_seq_one_letter_code
_entity_poly.pdbx_strand_id
1 'polypeptide(L)'
;MNIAENMTRLQEQLVSRQAKPQTIAMVDKYLSLAQRMGGNEHTSQLRVLQRLMRAPEAAKDTTIYNDLAGLEEVLDGIREENAREREALENRPIPKTKKFYKEQKARKQKS
;
A
#
# COMPACT_ATOMS: atom_id res chain seq x y z
N MET A 1 -9.93 4.12 -3.52
CA MET A 1 -10.76 2.91 -3.47
C MET A 1 -11.53 2.86 -2.17
N ASN A 2 -12.78 2.40 -2.21
CA ASN A 2 -13.58 2.14 -1.02
C ASN A 2 -13.25 0.76 -0.41
N ILE A 3 -13.92 0.38 0.68
CA ILE A 3 -13.66 -0.89 1.38
C ILE A 3 -13.97 -2.09 0.47
N ALA A 4 -15.12 -2.08 -0.22
CA ALA A 4 -15.54 -3.20 -1.06
C ALA A 4 -14.57 -3.42 -2.23
N GLU A 5 -14.15 -2.35 -2.91
CA GLU A 5 -13.15 -2.40 -3.98
C GLU A 5 -11.80 -2.95 -3.48
N ASN A 6 -11.37 -2.52 -2.29
CA ASN A 6 -10.14 -3.04 -1.68
C ASN A 6 -10.28 -4.54 -1.33
N MET A 7 -11.44 -4.97 -0.84
CA MET A 7 -11.72 -6.38 -0.56
C MET A 7 -11.71 -7.24 -1.83
N THR A 8 -12.29 -6.76 -2.94
CA THR A 8 -12.25 -7.44 -4.23
C THR A 8 -10.81 -7.64 -4.70
N ARG A 9 -9.99 -6.58 -4.65
CA ARG A 9 -8.57 -6.72 -5.03
C ARG A 9 -7.78 -7.65 -4.12
N LEU A 10 -8.05 -7.63 -2.81
CA LEU A 10 -7.43 -8.56 -1.87
C LEU A 10 -7.79 -10.01 -2.20
N GLN A 11 -9.06 -10.28 -2.51
CA GLN A 11 -9.52 -11.60 -2.94
C GLN A 11 -8.78 -12.06 -4.20
N GLU A 12 -8.73 -11.24 -5.25
CA GLU A 12 -8.02 -11.55 -6.50
C GLU A 12 -6.53 -11.86 -6.26
N GLN A 13 -5.87 -11.08 -5.40
CA GLN A 13 -4.47 -11.30 -5.04
C GLN A 13 -4.25 -12.57 -4.23
N LEU A 14 -5.16 -12.93 -3.33
CA LEU A 14 -5.06 -14.18 -2.57
C LEU A 14 -5.31 -15.39 -3.47
N VAL A 15 -6.26 -15.30 -4.40
CA VAL A 15 -6.51 -16.34 -5.41
C VAL A 15 -5.29 -16.53 -6.31
N SER A 16 -4.67 -15.45 -6.80
CA SER A 16 -3.48 -15.56 -7.65
C SER A 16 -2.28 -16.17 -6.92
N ARG A 17 -2.21 -16.00 -5.59
CA ARG A 17 -1.20 -16.60 -4.71
C ARG A 17 -1.53 -18.01 -4.26
N GLN A 18 -2.63 -18.59 -4.73
CA GLN A 18 -3.09 -19.93 -4.33
C GLN A 18 -3.29 -20.03 -2.81
N ALA A 19 -3.82 -18.97 -2.19
CA ALA A 19 -4.20 -18.99 -0.79
C ALA A 19 -5.19 -20.12 -0.52
N LYS A 20 -5.20 -20.60 0.73
CA LYS A 20 -6.03 -21.75 1.09
C LYS A 20 -7.52 -21.44 0.94
N PRO A 21 -8.36 -22.43 0.59
CA PRO A 21 -9.79 -22.20 0.38
C PRO A 21 -10.51 -21.54 1.56
N GLN A 22 -10.10 -21.86 2.79
CA GLN A 22 -10.64 -21.25 4.01
C GLN A 22 -10.34 -19.75 4.13
N THR A 23 -9.17 -19.31 3.67
CA THR A 23 -8.79 -17.90 3.58
C THR A 23 -9.69 -17.18 2.58
N ILE A 24 -9.88 -17.76 1.39
CA ILE A 24 -10.76 -17.19 0.36
C ILE A 24 -12.21 -17.08 0.86
N ALA A 25 -12.73 -18.15 1.47
CA ALA A 25 -14.08 -18.15 2.02
C ALA A 25 -14.30 -17.08 3.11
N MET A 26 -13.29 -16.86 3.96
CA MET A 26 -13.34 -15.78 4.94
C MET A 26 -13.39 -14.41 4.25
N VAL A 27 -12.53 -14.17 3.26
CA VAL A 27 -12.50 -12.89 2.53
C VAL A 27 -13.81 -12.66 1.78
N ASP A 28 -14.38 -13.68 1.15
CA ASP A 28 -15.68 -13.60 0.46
C ASP A 28 -16.82 -13.20 1.41
N LYS A 29 -16.83 -13.76 2.64
CA LYS A 29 -17.78 -13.38 3.68
C LYS A 29 -17.68 -11.89 4.02
N TYR A 30 -16.47 -11.38 4.23
CA TYR A 30 -16.25 -9.97 4.56
C TYR A 30 -16.47 -9.04 3.36
N LEU A 31 -16.18 -9.48 2.15
CA LEU A 31 -16.49 -8.77 0.91
C LEU A 31 -18.01 -8.59 0.75
N SER A 32 -18.78 -9.67 0.93
CA SER A 32 -20.24 -9.61 0.88
C SER A 32 -20.81 -8.65 1.94
N LEU A 33 -20.24 -8.65 3.15
CA LEU A 33 -20.62 -7.69 4.19
C LEU A 33 -20.30 -6.25 3.79
N ALA A 34 -19.09 -5.99 3.28
CA ALA A 34 -18.67 -4.66 2.83
C ALA A 34 -19.56 -4.12 1.70
N GLN A 35 -19.93 -4.97 0.74
CA GLN A 35 -20.86 -4.64 -0.34
C GLN A 35 -22.24 -4.26 0.19
N ARG A 36 -22.75 -5.00 1.19
CA ARG A 36 -24.06 -4.71 1.81
C ARG A 36 -24.09 -3.41 2.59
N MET A 37 -23.00 -3.06 3.28
CA MET A 37 -22.95 -1.81 4.06
C MET A 37 -22.85 -0.55 3.18
N GLY A 38 -22.49 -0.67 1.89
CA GLY A 38 -22.58 0.44 0.94
C GLY A 38 -21.68 1.64 1.25
N GLY A 39 -20.51 1.42 1.87
CA GLY A 39 -19.60 2.50 2.29
C GLY A 39 -18.69 3.01 1.16
N ASN A 40 -18.65 4.33 0.98
CA ASN A 40 -17.78 5.01 0.01
C ASN A 40 -16.50 5.60 0.62
N GLU A 41 -16.26 5.38 1.91
CA GLU A 41 -15.07 5.88 2.58
C GLU A 41 -13.79 5.36 1.94
N HIS A 42 -12.91 6.30 1.55
CA HIS A 42 -11.63 5.96 0.98
C HIS A 42 -10.69 5.39 2.05
N THR A 43 -10.11 4.23 1.75
CA THR A 43 -9.12 3.59 2.61
C THR A 43 -8.05 2.89 1.77
N SER A 44 -6.89 2.65 2.37
CA SER A 44 -5.82 1.88 1.73
C SER A 44 -6.08 0.39 1.85
N GLN A 45 -5.62 -0.36 0.85
CA GLN A 45 -5.73 -1.82 0.80
C GLN A 45 -5.05 -2.48 2.01
N LEU A 46 -3.87 -2.01 2.40
CA LEU A 46 -3.14 -2.47 3.58
C LEU A 46 -3.96 -2.32 4.87
N ARG A 47 -4.65 -1.18 5.07
CA ARG A 47 -5.49 -0.98 6.26
C ARG A 47 -6.68 -1.94 6.29
N VAL A 48 -7.24 -2.28 5.13
CA VAL A 48 -8.32 -3.28 5.05
C VAL A 48 -7.79 -4.66 5.41
N LEU A 49 -6.62 -5.04 4.88
CA LEU A 49 -5.97 -6.31 5.21
C LEU A 49 -5.63 -6.43 6.70
N GLN A 50 -5.06 -5.39 7.30
CA GLN A 50 -4.77 -5.36 8.74
C GLN A 50 -6.01 -5.51 9.62
N ARG A 51 -7.16 -5.00 9.16
CA ARG A 51 -8.44 -5.22 9.83
C ARG A 51 -8.90 -6.68 9.69
N LEU A 52 -8.74 -7.28 8.52
CA LEU A 52 -9.04 -8.71 8.30
C LEU A 52 -8.17 -9.61 9.19
N MET A 53 -6.88 -9.33 9.33
CA MET A 53 -5.98 -10.11 10.19
C MET A 53 -6.36 -10.06 11.67
N ARG A 54 -7.05 -9.01 12.11
CA ARG A 54 -7.58 -8.86 13.48
C ARG A 54 -8.95 -9.51 13.66
N ALA A 55 -9.57 -10.02 12.61
CA ALA A 55 -10.83 -10.71 12.72
C ALA A 55 -10.70 -12.00 13.53
N PRO A 56 -11.74 -12.41 14.27
CA PRO A 56 -11.72 -13.64 15.07
C PRO A 56 -11.35 -14.89 14.27
N GLU A 57 -11.77 -14.98 13.01
CA GLU A 57 -11.47 -16.09 12.11
C GLU A 57 -9.97 -16.20 11.82
N ALA A 58 -9.31 -15.08 11.49
CA ALA A 58 -7.85 -15.06 11.28
C ALA A 58 -7.08 -15.28 12.58
N ALA A 59 -7.58 -14.79 13.72
CA ALA A 59 -6.93 -14.98 15.01
C ALA A 59 -6.97 -16.43 15.51
N LYS A 60 -7.93 -17.23 15.04
CA LYS A 60 -8.14 -18.63 15.46
C LYS A 60 -7.55 -19.66 14.49
N ASP A 61 -7.23 -19.27 13.27
CA ASP A 61 -6.68 -20.14 12.24
C ASP A 61 -5.34 -19.58 11.74
N THR A 62 -4.26 -20.25 12.15
CA THR A 62 -2.89 -19.87 11.77
C THR A 62 -2.66 -19.94 10.27
N THR A 63 -3.38 -20.79 9.55
CA THR A 63 -3.25 -20.91 8.09
C THR A 63 -3.82 -19.68 7.40
N ILE A 64 -5.01 -19.23 7.84
CA ILE A 64 -5.61 -17.98 7.37
C ILE A 64 -4.68 -16.81 7.69
N TYR A 65 -4.20 -16.75 8.93
CA TYR A 65 -3.28 -15.69 9.34
C TYR A 65 -2.03 -15.64 8.46
N ASN A 66 -1.40 -16.79 8.20
CA ASN A 66 -0.18 -16.87 7.39
C ASN A 66 -0.41 -16.42 5.94
N ASP A 67 -1.52 -16.82 5.31
CA ASP A 67 -1.86 -16.38 3.95
C ASP A 67 -2.05 -14.85 3.90
N LEU A 68 -2.73 -14.28 4.89
CA LEU A 68 -2.93 -12.83 5.00
C LEU A 68 -1.62 -12.09 5.30
N ALA A 69 -0.76 -12.63 6.18
CA ALA A 69 0.54 -12.05 6.53
C ALA A 69 1.49 -12.03 5.33
N GLY A 70 1.53 -13.10 4.53
CA GLY A 70 2.32 -13.12 3.30
C GLY A 70 1.87 -12.10 2.25
N LEU A 71 0.58 -11.72 2.26
CA LEU A 71 0.08 -10.62 1.44
C LEU A 71 0.42 -9.26 2.06
N GLU A 72 0.36 -9.14 3.39
CA GLU A 72 0.69 -7.92 4.13
C GLU A 72 2.12 -7.48 3.84
N GLU A 73 3.08 -8.40 3.92
CA GLU A 73 4.50 -8.14 3.67
C GLU A 73 4.73 -7.55 2.27
N VAL A 74 4.01 -8.04 1.25
CA VAL A 74 4.14 -7.50 -0.11
C VAL A 74 3.52 -6.12 -0.24
N LEU A 75 2.36 -5.88 0.39
CA LEU A 75 1.74 -4.55 0.37
C LEU A 75 2.57 -3.52 1.14
N ASP A 76 3.19 -3.91 2.25
CA ASP A 76 4.11 -3.06 2.99
C ASP A 76 5.40 -2.79 2.21
N GLY A 77 5.98 -3.79 1.55
CA GLY A 77 7.13 -3.61 0.66
C GLY A 77 6.86 -2.59 -0.46
N ILE A 78 5.70 -2.69 -1.12
CA ILE A 78 5.26 -1.71 -2.14
C ILE A 78 5.10 -0.32 -1.51
N ARG A 79 4.52 -0.23 -0.30
CA ARG A 79 4.36 1.06 0.40
C ARG A 79 5.72 1.72 0.67
N GLU A 80 6.69 0.94 1.14
CA GLU A 80 8.04 1.41 1.44
C GLU A 80 8.82 1.81 0.18
N GLU A 81 8.70 1.05 -0.91
CA GLU A 81 9.26 1.42 -2.20
C GLU A 81 8.71 2.75 -2.69
N ASN A 82 7.39 2.91 -2.70
CA ASN A 82 6.75 4.17 -3.08
C ASN A 82 7.16 5.35 -2.19
N ALA A 83 7.37 5.12 -0.89
CA ALA A 83 7.85 6.15 0.03
C ALA A 83 9.29 6.57 -0.30
N ARG A 84 10.18 5.59 -0.55
CA ARG A 84 11.57 5.84 -0.97
C ARG A 84 11.65 6.59 -2.30
N GLU A 85 10.81 6.23 -3.27
CA GLU A 85 10.74 6.94 -4.55
C GLU A 85 10.33 8.40 -4.38
N ARG A 86 9.31 8.66 -3.55
CA ARG A 86 8.87 10.04 -3.24
C ARG A 86 9.97 10.85 -2.58
N GLU A 87 10.64 10.27 -1.58
CA GLU A 87 11.77 10.92 -0.92
C GLU A 87 12.92 11.19 -1.91
N ALA A 88 13.21 10.25 -2.81
CA ALA A 88 14.22 10.44 -3.85
C ALA A 88 13.84 11.54 -4.85
N LEU A 89 12.56 11.70 -5.17
CA LEU A 89 12.03 12.78 -6.01
C LEU A 89 12.16 14.14 -5.31
N GLU A 90 11.78 14.22 -4.04
CA GLU A 90 11.86 15.45 -3.23
C GLU A 90 13.31 15.89 -3.01
N ASN A 91 14.22 14.94 -2.84
CA ASN A 91 15.66 15.18 -2.70
C ASN A 91 16.38 15.40 -4.03
N ARG A 92 15.69 15.43 -5.18
CA ARG A 92 16.34 15.75 -6.46
C ARG A 92 16.88 17.18 -6.38
N PRO A 93 18.19 17.39 -6.63
CA PRO A 93 18.76 18.73 -6.61
C PRO A 93 18.07 19.58 -7.67
N ILE A 94 17.38 20.64 -7.22
CA ILE A 94 16.76 21.62 -8.11
C ILE A 94 17.88 22.23 -8.97
N PRO A 95 17.79 22.14 -10.31
CA PRO A 95 18.82 22.70 -11.18
C PRO A 95 19.04 24.18 -10.85
N LYS A 96 20.28 24.53 -10.45
CA LYS A 96 20.62 25.92 -10.14
C LYS A 96 20.37 26.78 -11.38
N THR A 97 19.66 27.88 -11.22
CA THR A 97 19.32 28.78 -12.34
C THR A 97 20.57 29.38 -12.97
N LYS A 98 20.53 29.72 -14.27
CA LYS A 98 21.66 30.39 -14.98
C LYS A 98 22.13 31.68 -14.29
N LYS A 99 21.25 32.35 -13.53
CA LYS A 99 21.57 33.53 -12.72
C LYS A 99 22.59 33.22 -11.61
N PHE A 100 22.43 32.09 -10.92
CA PHE A 100 23.35 31.65 -9.86
C PHE A 100 24.79 31.48 -10.38
N TYR A 101 24.95 30.90 -11.57
CA TYR A 101 26.28 30.72 -12.18
C TYR A 101 26.90 32.04 -12.65
N LYS A 102 26.09 33.00 -13.14
CA LYS A 102 26.58 34.34 -13.53
C LYS A 102 27.08 35.13 -12.31
N GLU A 103 26.33 35.12 -11.21
CA GLU A 103 26.73 35.80 -9.97
C GLU A 103 27.98 35.16 -9.35
N GLN A 104 28.11 33.83 -9.41
CA GLN A 104 29.31 33.16 -8.90
C GLN A 104 30.56 33.46 -9.75
N LYS A 105 30.43 33.53 -11.08
CA LYS A 105 31.52 33.97 -11.96
C LYS A 105 31.91 35.43 -11.70
N ALA A 106 30.92 36.31 -11.52
CA ALA A 106 31.18 37.73 -11.21
C ALA A 106 31.86 37.93 -9.85
N ARG A 107 31.54 37.10 -8.85
CA ARG A 107 32.23 37.11 -7.53
C ARG A 107 33.66 36.59 -7.62
N LYS A 108 33.92 35.56 -8.44
CA LYS A 108 35.27 35.01 -8.65
C LYS A 108 36.19 35.91 -9.47
N GLN A 109 35.65 36.83 -10.29
CA GLN A 109 36.44 37.80 -11.08
C GLN A 109 36.75 39.09 -10.31
N LYS A 110 36.14 39.29 -9.14
CA LYS A 110 36.37 40.46 -8.27
C LYS A 110 37.32 40.16 -7.10
N SER A 111 37.87 38.96 -7.05
CA SER A 111 38.95 38.55 -6.14
C SER A 111 40.20 38.28 -6.95
#